data_AF-R5QGY3-F1
#
_entry.id   AF-R5QGY3-F1
#
_cell.length_a   1.000
_cell.length_b   1.000
_cell.length_c   1.000
_cell.angle_alpha   90.00
_cell.angle_beta   90.00
_cell.angle_gamma   90.00
#
_symmetry.space_group_name_H-M   'P 1'
#
loop_
_entity.id
_entity.type
_entity.pdbx_description
1 polymer ?
#
loop_
_entity_poly.entity_id
_entity_poly.type
_entity_poly.pdbx_seq_one_letter_code
_entity_poly.pdbx_strand_id
1 'polypeptide(L)'
;MFKFAVFAALLALLPCDGSARSVKLGDPSASGSTNPTMVRPSNQQITCTENSDCKFSEECVGLRCVKICNPNPCIDGKFCIPIGPEKPHTYKCVDCLYHEDCPEGMECVKGFKCAKKDPCREAVCSPGAPFCIPVPYQSLPYTCVQCTDDTHCPPVGGLSRKCVNHFCLFNIAGNIPSSEPVSPEPDVQEQPAPVQEEIQPPPADEYGEYYY
;
A
#
# COMPACT_ATOMS: atom_id res chain seq x y z
N MET A 1 -30.43 33.12 -26.30
CA MET A 1 -31.90 33.29 -26.37
C MET A 1 -32.52 32.54 -25.20
N PHE A 2 -32.95 33.24 -24.14
CA PHE A 2 -33.68 32.64 -23.03
C PHE A 2 -35.18 32.85 -23.24
N LYS A 3 -35.99 31.80 -23.13
CA LYS A 3 -37.44 31.91 -23.04
C LYS A 3 -37.90 31.52 -21.63
N PHE A 4 -38.33 32.53 -20.88
CA PHE A 4 -39.13 32.35 -19.68
C PHE A 4 -40.49 31.74 -20.06
N ALA A 5 -41.03 30.89 -19.19
CA ALA A 5 -42.46 30.63 -19.07
C ALA A 5 -42.82 30.70 -17.58
N VAL A 6 -43.63 31.68 -17.21
CA VAL A 6 -44.07 31.94 -15.83
C VAL A 6 -45.57 31.68 -15.74
N PHE A 7 -45.96 30.77 -14.84
CA PHE A 7 -47.30 30.57 -14.26
C PHE A 7 -47.04 29.70 -13.01
N ALA A 8 -47.00 30.16 -11.75
CA ALA A 8 -47.66 31.25 -11.04
C ALA A 8 -49.17 31.04 -10.78
N ALA A 9 -49.53 31.08 -9.49
CA ALA A 9 -50.87 31.24 -8.90
C ALA A 9 -51.83 30.02 -8.91
N LEU A 10 -52.61 29.70 -7.86
CA LEU A 10 -52.68 30.22 -6.47
C LEU A 10 -53.51 29.27 -5.56
N LEU A 11 -53.21 29.27 -4.24
CA LEU A 11 -54.11 29.06 -3.08
C LEU A 11 -55.05 27.83 -2.93
N ALA A 12 -54.77 27.02 -1.89
CA ALA A 12 -55.68 26.74 -0.77
C ALA A 12 -54.82 26.36 0.47
N LEU A 13 -54.63 27.26 1.44
CA LEU A 13 -55.43 27.39 2.67
C LEU A 13 -55.45 26.14 3.57
N LEU A 14 -54.63 26.16 4.63
CA LEU A 14 -55.10 26.24 6.04
C LEU A 14 -53.90 26.41 7.00
N PRO A 15 -54.01 27.19 8.08
CA PRO A 15 -53.04 27.21 9.16
C PRO A 15 -53.32 26.08 10.17
N CYS A 16 -52.28 25.64 10.89
CA CYS A 16 -52.45 24.91 12.14
C CYS A 16 -51.82 25.72 13.29
N ASP A 17 -52.69 26.37 14.06
CA ASP A 17 -52.38 26.96 15.36
C ASP A 17 -51.95 25.91 16.39
N GLY A 18 -51.18 26.34 17.39
CA GLY A 18 -50.83 25.55 18.58
C GLY A 18 -49.31 25.30 18.71
N SER A 19 -48.60 25.84 19.71
CA SER A 19 -49.05 26.50 20.92
C SER A 19 -48.05 27.58 21.35
N ALA A 20 -48.43 28.85 21.20
CA ALA A 20 -47.80 29.93 21.93
C ALA A 20 -48.18 29.79 23.41
N ARG A 21 -47.23 29.40 24.28
CA ARG A 21 -47.48 29.37 25.73
C ARG A 21 -47.59 30.79 26.24
N SER A 22 -48.83 31.17 26.55
CA SER A 22 -49.23 32.44 27.15
C SER A 22 -48.27 32.88 28.27
N VAL A 23 -47.57 34.00 28.05
CA VAL A 23 -46.90 34.73 29.13
C VAL A 23 -47.99 35.50 29.87
N LYS A 24 -48.45 34.94 30.99
CA LYS A 24 -49.39 35.61 31.89
C LYS A 24 -48.67 36.77 32.57
N LEU A 25 -48.84 38.00 32.05
CA LEU A 25 -48.60 39.20 32.85
C LEU A 25 -49.64 39.22 33.97
N GLY A 26 -49.23 38.79 35.15
CA GLY A 26 -49.92 39.03 36.42
C GLY A 26 -49.23 40.17 37.13
N ASP A 27 -50.01 41.18 37.53
CA ASP A 27 -49.54 42.33 38.30
C ASP A 27 -49.00 41.96 39.69
N PRO A 28 -48.17 42.81 40.31
CA PRO A 28 -47.27 42.40 41.37
C PRO A 28 -47.95 42.35 42.75
N SER A 29 -47.90 41.19 43.42
CA SER A 29 -47.92 41.11 44.88
C SER A 29 -47.46 39.75 45.43
N ALA A 30 -46.57 39.84 46.42
CA ALA A 30 -46.30 38.88 47.50
C ALA A 30 -45.92 37.41 47.19
N SER A 31 -44.65 37.11 47.50
CA SER A 31 -44.18 35.88 48.18
C SER A 31 -44.34 34.52 47.48
N GLY A 32 -43.21 33.90 47.13
CA GLY A 32 -43.17 32.49 46.71
C GLY A 32 -41.90 32.12 45.96
N SER A 33 -40.87 31.68 46.69
CA SER A 33 -39.66 31.11 46.09
C SER A 33 -39.99 29.87 45.25
N THR A 34 -39.57 29.86 43.98
CA THR A 34 -39.11 28.65 43.28
C THR A 34 -38.31 29.06 42.04
N ASN A 35 -36.98 29.01 42.13
CA ASN A 35 -36.16 28.91 40.92
C ASN A 35 -36.55 27.62 40.17
N PRO A 36 -36.68 27.63 38.84
CA PRO A 36 -36.68 26.40 38.07
C PRO A 36 -35.25 25.84 38.11
N THR A 37 -34.92 25.14 39.18
CA THR A 37 -33.71 24.32 39.25
C THR A 37 -33.81 23.28 38.17
N MET A 38 -33.16 23.54 37.04
CA MET A 38 -32.88 22.52 36.03
C MET A 38 -32.06 21.45 36.75
N VAL A 39 -32.70 20.32 37.09
CA VAL A 39 -32.05 19.19 37.77
C VAL A 39 -31.13 18.50 36.76
N ARG A 40 -29.99 19.12 36.51
CA ARG A 40 -28.84 18.50 35.88
C ARG A 40 -28.45 17.30 36.75
N PRO A 41 -28.35 16.08 36.21
CA PRO A 41 -27.99 14.90 37.00
C PRO A 41 -26.60 15.09 37.60
N SER A 42 -26.56 15.39 38.90
CA SER A 42 -25.41 16.01 39.59
C SER A 42 -24.26 15.04 39.92
N ASN A 43 -24.13 13.95 39.15
CA ASN A 43 -23.02 13.00 39.20
C ASN A 43 -22.40 12.76 37.82
N GLN A 44 -22.68 13.62 36.84
CA GLN A 44 -22.05 13.58 35.53
C GLN A 44 -21.13 14.80 35.35
N GLN A 45 -19.83 14.59 35.58
CA GLN A 45 -18.79 15.52 35.11
C GLN A 45 -18.98 15.72 33.60
N ILE A 46 -19.12 16.99 33.20
CA ILE A 46 -18.98 17.39 31.79
C ILE A 46 -17.49 17.31 31.47
N THR A 47 -17.15 16.69 30.34
CA THR A 47 -15.76 16.63 29.87
C THR A 47 -15.56 17.28 28.51
N CYS A 48 -16.63 17.70 27.83
CA CYS A 48 -16.57 18.40 26.55
C CYS A 48 -17.85 19.20 26.28
N THR A 49 -17.73 20.16 25.37
CA THR A 49 -18.80 20.89 24.70
C THR A 49 -18.76 20.70 23.18
N GLU A 50 -17.57 20.48 22.62
CA GLU A 50 -17.32 20.17 21.21
C GLU A 50 -16.27 19.07 21.07
N ASN A 51 -16.09 18.54 19.85
CA ASN A 51 -15.14 17.45 19.62
C ASN A 51 -13.69 17.85 19.93
N SER A 52 -13.33 19.13 19.73
CA SER A 52 -12.01 19.71 20.03
C SER A 52 -11.54 19.51 21.48
N ASP A 53 -12.49 19.40 22.42
CA ASP A 53 -12.22 19.17 23.84
C ASP A 53 -11.77 17.72 24.11
N CYS A 54 -12.04 16.80 23.18
CA CYS A 54 -11.77 15.38 23.30
C CYS A 54 -10.49 14.95 22.55
N LYS A 55 -9.96 13.78 22.90
CA LYS A 55 -8.83 13.19 22.15
C LYS A 55 -9.27 12.83 20.73
N PHE A 56 -8.32 12.73 19.79
CA PHE A 56 -8.60 12.34 18.39
C PHE A 56 -9.31 10.98 18.22
N SER A 57 -9.25 10.11 19.22
CA SER A 57 -9.91 8.79 19.28
C SER A 57 -11.21 8.77 20.11
N GLU A 58 -11.67 9.94 20.55
CA GLU A 58 -12.87 10.17 21.32
C GLU A 58 -13.74 11.24 20.60
N GLU A 59 -15.04 11.23 20.80
CA GLU A 59 -15.97 12.26 20.29
C GLU A 59 -16.87 12.79 21.40
N CYS A 60 -17.39 14.01 21.25
CA CYS A 60 -18.22 14.65 22.26
C CYS A 60 -19.70 14.28 22.08
N VAL A 61 -20.16 13.30 22.87
CA VAL A 61 -21.56 12.84 22.87
C VAL A 61 -22.16 13.07 24.25
N GLY A 62 -23.25 13.85 24.32
CA GLY A 62 -23.93 14.13 25.59
C GLY A 62 -23.03 14.83 26.63
N LEU A 63 -22.19 15.77 26.18
CA LEU A 63 -21.23 16.53 27.00
C LEU A 63 -20.12 15.66 27.64
N ARG A 64 -19.85 14.50 27.04
CA ARG A 64 -18.82 13.53 27.45
C ARG A 64 -17.99 13.06 26.27
N CYS A 65 -16.69 12.90 26.48
CA CYS A 65 -15.80 12.27 25.52
C CYS A 65 -15.99 10.75 25.57
N VAL A 66 -16.51 10.17 24.49
CA VAL A 66 -16.72 8.72 24.33
C VAL A 66 -15.80 8.19 23.24
N LYS A 67 -15.31 6.95 23.34
CA LYS A 67 -14.38 6.39 22.34
C LYS A 67 -15.14 6.06 21.06
N ILE A 68 -14.67 6.57 19.91
CA ILE A 68 -15.32 6.37 18.60
C ILE A 68 -15.39 4.89 18.13
N CYS A 69 -14.62 4.01 18.77
CA CYS A 69 -14.59 2.57 18.50
C CYS A 69 -15.22 1.71 19.63
N ASN A 70 -15.96 2.31 20.57
CA ASN A 70 -16.63 1.54 21.64
C ASN A 70 -18.07 2.05 21.89
N PRO A 71 -19.12 1.30 21.51
CA PRO A 71 -19.09 -0.02 20.86
C PRO A 71 -18.44 0.04 19.46
N ASN A 72 -18.01 -1.11 18.93
CA ASN A 72 -17.42 -1.18 17.59
C ASN A 72 -18.46 -0.77 16.52
N PRO A 73 -18.26 0.33 15.76
CA PRO A 73 -19.20 0.78 14.72
C PRO A 73 -19.06 0.02 13.39
N CYS A 74 -18.07 -0.86 13.26
CA CYS A 74 -17.82 -1.62 12.04
C CYS A 74 -18.75 -2.83 11.90
N ILE A 75 -18.94 -3.28 10.65
CA ILE A 75 -19.63 -4.55 10.37
C ILE A 75 -18.94 -5.74 11.05
N ASP A 76 -19.70 -6.80 11.32
CA ASP A 76 -19.20 -8.02 11.94
C ASP A 76 -17.94 -8.57 11.23
N GLY A 77 -16.97 -9.01 12.02
CA GLY A 77 -15.67 -9.48 11.53
C GLY A 77 -14.68 -8.37 11.13
N LYS A 78 -15.01 -7.08 11.31
CA LYS A 78 -14.06 -5.96 11.15
C LYS A 78 -13.80 -5.22 12.46
N PHE A 79 -12.58 -4.74 12.59
CA PHE A 79 -12.10 -3.99 13.75
C PHE A 79 -12.15 -2.49 13.48
N CYS A 80 -12.57 -1.70 14.46
CA CYS A 80 -12.49 -0.25 14.40
C CYS A 80 -11.15 0.24 14.94
N ILE A 81 -10.48 1.12 14.19
CA ILE A 81 -9.36 1.92 14.69
C ILE A 81 -9.54 3.39 14.32
N PRO A 82 -9.09 4.34 15.18
CA PRO A 82 -9.07 5.75 14.83
C PRO A 82 -8.12 6.00 13.65
N ILE A 83 -8.44 6.94 12.77
CA ILE A 83 -7.59 7.25 11.60
C ILE A 83 -6.27 7.89 12.02
N GLY A 84 -6.30 8.75 13.05
CA GLY A 84 -5.14 9.46 13.58
C GLY A 84 -5.43 10.95 13.81
N PRO A 85 -4.44 11.74 14.27
CA PRO A 85 -4.61 13.18 14.50
C PRO A 85 -4.85 13.97 13.20
N GLU A 86 -4.44 13.46 12.04
CA GLU A 86 -4.68 14.05 10.70
C GLU A 86 -6.17 14.15 10.35
N LYS A 87 -7.01 13.27 10.91
CA LYS A 87 -8.46 13.22 10.75
C LYS A 87 -9.09 12.86 12.11
N PRO A 88 -9.10 13.80 13.06
CA PRO A 88 -9.50 13.51 14.42
C PRO A 88 -11.00 13.19 14.48
N HIS A 89 -11.40 12.41 15.48
CA HIS A 89 -12.79 11.97 15.70
C HIS A 89 -13.36 11.11 14.56
N THR A 90 -12.50 10.52 13.73
CA THR A 90 -12.90 9.60 12.65
C THR A 90 -12.23 8.24 12.78
N TYR A 91 -12.97 7.20 12.38
CA TYR A 91 -12.52 5.81 12.42
C TYR A 91 -12.39 5.22 11.01
N LYS A 92 -11.66 4.11 10.92
CA LYS A 92 -11.64 3.21 9.76
C LYS A 92 -11.89 1.78 10.23
N CYS A 93 -12.63 1.03 9.43
CA CYS A 93 -12.81 -0.40 9.63
C CYS A 93 -11.69 -1.16 8.91
N VAL A 94 -11.06 -2.08 9.63
CA VAL A 94 -9.92 -2.86 9.17
C VAL A 94 -10.16 -4.36 9.39
N ASP A 95 -9.41 -5.19 8.68
CA ASP A 95 -9.67 -6.63 8.63
C ASP A 95 -8.99 -7.39 9.78
N CYS A 96 -7.98 -6.80 10.42
CA CYS A 96 -7.22 -7.39 11.53
C CYS A 96 -6.52 -6.32 12.38
N LEU A 97 -6.20 -6.63 13.63
CA LEU A 97 -5.29 -5.88 14.51
C LEU A 97 -4.00 -6.66 14.80
N TYR A 98 -4.13 -7.98 14.91
CA TYR A 98 -3.09 -8.96 15.20
C TYR A 98 -3.10 -10.07 14.14
N HIS A 99 -2.02 -10.83 14.02
CA HIS A 99 -1.97 -11.94 13.04
C HIS A 99 -3.01 -13.03 13.33
N GLU A 100 -3.41 -13.20 14.59
CA GLU A 100 -4.42 -14.16 15.06
C GLU A 100 -5.85 -13.81 14.59
N ASP A 101 -6.11 -12.56 14.20
CA ASP A 101 -7.41 -12.15 13.64
C ASP A 101 -7.59 -12.61 12.18
N CYS A 102 -6.52 -13.10 11.55
CA CYS A 102 -6.52 -13.51 10.15
C CYS A 102 -6.80 -15.02 9.97
N PRO A 103 -7.35 -15.44 8.81
CA PRO A 103 -7.50 -16.85 8.48
C PRO A 103 -6.16 -17.61 8.47
N GLU A 104 -6.20 -18.93 8.68
CA GLU A 104 -5.01 -19.78 8.64
C GLU A 104 -4.17 -19.57 7.36
N GLY A 105 -2.85 -19.45 7.53
CA GLY A 105 -1.91 -19.18 6.43
C GLY A 105 -1.86 -17.71 5.98
N MET A 106 -2.60 -16.81 6.62
CA MET A 106 -2.47 -15.36 6.46
C MET A 106 -1.92 -14.69 7.72
N GLU A 107 -1.37 -13.51 7.54
CA GLU A 107 -0.86 -12.65 8.61
C GLU A 107 -1.42 -11.24 8.45
N CYS A 108 -1.66 -10.55 9.58
CA CYS A 108 -2.04 -9.15 9.56
C CYS A 108 -0.83 -8.30 9.14
N VAL A 109 -0.91 -7.66 7.98
CA VAL A 109 0.18 -6.85 7.41
C VAL A 109 -0.04 -5.35 7.61
N LYS A 110 1.03 -4.57 7.43
CA LYS A 110 0.98 -3.10 7.44
C LYS A 110 -0.18 -2.57 6.60
N GLY A 111 -1.03 -1.76 7.22
CA GLY A 111 -2.31 -1.33 6.65
C GLY A 111 -3.53 -2.06 7.22
N PHE A 112 -3.35 -3.00 8.16
CA PHE A 112 -4.40 -3.72 8.88
C PHE A 112 -5.28 -4.56 7.94
N LYS A 113 -4.62 -5.33 7.07
CA LYS A 113 -5.25 -6.27 6.14
C LYS A 113 -4.65 -7.66 6.35
N CYS A 114 -5.43 -8.70 6.14
CA CYS A 114 -4.90 -10.04 6.06
C CYS A 114 -4.27 -10.27 4.68
N ALA A 115 -3.03 -10.76 4.64
CA ALA A 115 -2.35 -11.18 3.42
C ALA A 115 -1.65 -12.52 3.66
N LYS A 116 -1.34 -13.26 2.59
CA LYS A 116 -0.48 -14.45 2.71
C LYS A 116 0.88 -14.04 3.27
N LYS A 117 1.44 -14.89 4.12
CA LYS A 117 2.81 -14.73 4.63
C LYS A 117 3.80 -14.60 3.48
N ASP A 118 4.54 -13.50 3.49
CA ASP A 118 5.47 -13.14 2.43
C ASP A 118 6.83 -12.78 3.05
N PRO A 119 7.82 -13.70 3.00
CA PRO A 119 9.11 -13.49 3.64
C PRO A 119 9.93 -12.36 2.98
N CYS A 120 9.53 -11.91 1.79
CA CYS A 120 10.17 -10.80 1.08
C CYS A 120 9.56 -9.42 1.38
N ARG A 121 8.39 -9.35 2.04
CA ARG A 121 7.68 -8.11 2.31
C ARG A 121 8.45 -7.13 3.21
N GLU A 122 9.21 -7.68 4.16
CA GLU A 122 10.02 -6.92 5.13
C GLU A 122 11.51 -7.25 4.99
N ALA A 123 11.90 -7.92 3.90
CA ALA A 123 13.30 -8.26 3.63
C ALA A 123 14.14 -7.00 3.36
N VAL A 124 15.18 -6.81 4.16
CA VAL A 124 16.17 -5.74 3.97
C VAL A 124 17.36 -6.31 3.21
N CYS A 125 17.34 -6.15 1.89
CA CYS A 125 18.41 -6.59 1.01
C CYS A 125 19.49 -5.50 0.81
N SER A 126 20.73 -5.93 0.51
CA SER A 126 21.85 -5.01 0.29
C SER A 126 21.82 -4.42 -1.13
N PRO A 127 22.44 -3.25 -1.38
CA PRO A 127 22.43 -2.62 -2.71
C PRO A 127 23.05 -3.49 -3.83
N GLY A 128 23.93 -4.43 -3.48
CA GLY A 128 24.54 -5.36 -4.44
C GLY A 128 23.68 -6.59 -4.77
N ALA A 129 22.60 -6.82 -4.03
CA ALA A 129 21.66 -7.91 -4.24
C ALA A 129 20.24 -7.48 -3.81
N PRO A 130 19.64 -6.45 -4.45
CA PRO A 130 18.51 -5.72 -3.87
C PRO A 130 17.15 -6.44 -4.00
N PHE A 131 17.07 -7.53 -4.76
CA PHE A 131 15.83 -8.29 -4.96
C PHE A 131 15.73 -9.42 -3.95
N CYS A 132 14.52 -9.72 -3.51
CA CYS A 132 14.27 -10.84 -2.61
C CYS A 132 13.53 -11.96 -3.35
N ILE A 133 13.92 -13.21 -3.09
CA ILE A 133 13.16 -14.40 -3.50
C ILE A 133 12.85 -15.28 -2.28
N PRO A 134 11.64 -15.85 -2.18
CA PRO A 134 11.31 -16.82 -1.14
C PRO A 134 12.07 -18.13 -1.40
N VAL A 135 12.54 -18.80 -0.33
CA VAL A 135 13.21 -20.10 -0.40
C VAL A 135 12.53 -21.09 0.55
N PRO A 136 12.56 -22.42 0.29
CA PRO A 136 11.74 -23.39 1.03
C PRO A 136 12.26 -23.74 2.44
N TYR A 137 13.21 -22.98 2.99
CA TYR A 137 13.88 -23.29 4.25
C TYR A 137 13.26 -22.51 5.43
N GLN A 138 13.06 -23.17 6.57
CA GLN A 138 12.41 -22.55 7.73
C GLN A 138 13.31 -21.54 8.47
N SER A 139 14.64 -21.74 8.47
CA SER A 139 15.60 -20.89 9.18
C SER A 139 15.97 -19.61 8.44
N LEU A 140 15.89 -19.64 7.11
CA LEU A 140 16.13 -18.53 6.19
C LEU A 140 15.01 -18.59 5.13
N PRO A 141 13.86 -17.95 5.36
CA PRO A 141 12.68 -18.10 4.49
C PRO A 141 12.77 -17.30 3.18
N TYR A 142 13.81 -16.48 3.02
CA TYR A 142 14.14 -15.79 1.79
C TYR A 142 15.66 -15.74 1.57
N THR A 143 16.07 -15.38 0.36
CA THR A 143 17.43 -14.92 0.07
C THR A 143 17.41 -13.66 -0.79
N CYS A 144 18.44 -12.84 -0.67
CA CYS A 144 18.65 -11.63 -1.46
C CYS A 144 19.51 -11.94 -2.69
N VAL A 145 19.14 -11.39 -3.84
CA VAL A 145 19.73 -11.72 -5.14
C VAL A 145 19.91 -10.49 -6.04
N GLN A 146 20.77 -10.61 -7.05
CA GLN A 146 21.12 -9.49 -7.94
C GLN A 146 20.03 -9.18 -8.96
N CYS A 147 19.23 -10.17 -9.35
CA CYS A 147 18.19 -10.04 -10.37
C CYS A 147 17.13 -11.15 -10.27
N THR A 148 15.93 -10.85 -10.75
CA THR A 148 14.91 -11.87 -11.06
C THR A 148 14.68 -12.05 -12.56
N ASP A 149 15.19 -11.13 -13.37
CA ASP A 149 15.08 -11.08 -14.83
C ASP A 149 16.14 -10.14 -15.42
N ASP A 150 16.28 -10.12 -16.74
CA ASP A 150 17.32 -9.35 -17.46
C ASP A 150 17.19 -7.83 -17.31
N THR A 151 16.01 -7.30 -16.95
CA THR A 151 15.80 -5.85 -16.83
C THR A 151 16.46 -5.29 -15.58
N HIS A 152 16.54 -6.11 -14.53
CA HIS A 152 17.16 -5.79 -13.24
C HIS A 152 18.68 -5.71 -13.27
N CYS A 153 19.34 -6.22 -14.32
CA CYS A 153 20.79 -6.11 -14.46
C CYS A 153 21.21 -4.73 -15.02
N PRO A 154 22.13 -3.99 -14.38
CA PRO A 154 22.53 -2.66 -14.84
C PRO A 154 23.15 -2.71 -16.24
N PRO A 155 22.88 -1.74 -17.13
CA PRO A 155 23.48 -1.71 -18.46
C PRO A 155 24.99 -1.41 -18.38
N VAL A 156 25.79 -2.20 -19.10
CA VAL A 156 27.23 -1.98 -19.26
C VAL A 156 27.53 -1.78 -20.75
N GLY A 157 28.26 -0.71 -21.08
CA GLY A 157 28.51 -0.32 -22.47
C GLY A 157 29.14 -1.43 -23.30
N GLY A 158 28.50 -1.79 -24.42
CA GLY A 158 29.00 -2.82 -25.35
C GLY A 158 28.82 -4.28 -24.89
N LEU A 159 28.22 -4.53 -23.72
CA LEU A 159 27.99 -5.88 -23.21
C LEU A 159 26.51 -6.26 -23.24
N SER A 160 26.25 -7.51 -23.62
CA SER A 160 24.98 -8.19 -23.36
C SER A 160 24.85 -8.46 -21.86
N ARG A 161 23.62 -8.34 -21.33
CA ARG A 161 23.26 -8.66 -19.94
C ARG A 161 22.29 -9.83 -19.94
N LYS A 162 22.47 -10.78 -19.01
CA LYS A 162 21.44 -11.76 -18.63
C LYS A 162 21.43 -12.00 -17.13
N CYS A 163 20.24 -12.23 -16.59
CA CYS A 163 20.04 -12.79 -15.27
C CYS A 163 20.12 -14.31 -15.35
N VAL A 164 21.14 -14.91 -14.72
CA VAL A 164 21.33 -16.37 -14.70
C VAL A 164 21.49 -16.81 -13.26
N ASN A 165 20.62 -17.71 -12.80
CA ASN A 165 20.57 -18.19 -11.41
C ASN A 165 20.56 -17.03 -10.38
N HIS A 166 19.87 -15.93 -10.73
CA HIS A 166 19.76 -14.70 -9.96
C HIS A 166 21.04 -13.85 -9.79
N PHE A 167 22.07 -14.13 -10.60
CA PHE A 167 23.27 -13.30 -10.76
C PHE A 167 23.23 -12.58 -12.12
N CYS A 168 23.73 -11.35 -12.16
CA CYS A 168 23.87 -10.60 -13.40
C CYS A 168 25.17 -10.97 -14.11
N LEU A 169 25.05 -11.67 -15.23
CA LEU A 169 26.18 -11.99 -16.09
C LEU A 169 26.25 -10.98 -17.25
N PHE A 170 27.44 -10.42 -17.44
CA PHE A 170 27.76 -9.50 -18.52
C PHE A 170 28.73 -10.17 -19.48
N ASN A 171 28.43 -10.12 -20.77
CA ASN A 171 29.25 -10.77 -21.78
C ASN A 171 29.38 -9.92 -23.04
N ILE A 172 30.56 -9.97 -23.65
CA ILE A 172 30.76 -9.44 -24.99
C ILE A 172 29.87 -10.26 -25.92
N ALA A 173 29.17 -9.61 -26.86
CA ALA A 173 28.12 -10.25 -27.64
C ALA A 173 28.62 -11.54 -28.34
N GLY A 174 27.98 -12.68 -28.04
CA GLY A 174 28.20 -13.95 -28.76
C GLY A 174 28.39 -15.21 -27.89
N ASN A 175 28.70 -15.09 -26.60
CA ASN A 175 29.15 -16.24 -25.79
C ASN A 175 28.20 -16.66 -24.65
N ILE A 176 26.89 -16.39 -24.80
CA ILE A 176 25.83 -16.90 -23.92
C ILE A 176 25.04 -17.94 -24.71
N PRO A 177 24.85 -19.18 -24.23
CA PRO A 177 24.03 -20.16 -24.93
C PRO A 177 22.60 -19.63 -25.07
N SER A 178 22.15 -19.41 -26.32
CA SER A 178 20.73 -19.16 -26.59
C SER A 178 19.99 -20.48 -26.59
N SER A 179 18.96 -20.60 -25.77
CA SER A 179 18.10 -21.79 -25.69
C SER A 179 17.02 -21.80 -26.77
N GLU A 180 17.32 -21.25 -27.94
CA GLU A 180 16.44 -21.25 -29.11
C GLU A 180 16.92 -22.32 -30.10
N PRO A 181 16.02 -23.15 -30.65
CA PRO A 181 16.42 -24.17 -31.61
C PRO A 181 16.87 -23.52 -32.92
N VAL A 182 18.12 -23.80 -33.31
CA VAL A 182 18.67 -23.37 -34.61
C VAL A 182 17.85 -24.03 -35.72
N SER A 183 17.10 -23.22 -36.47
CA SER A 183 16.49 -23.64 -37.73
C SER A 183 17.59 -23.78 -38.80
N PRO A 184 17.59 -24.83 -39.63
CA PRO A 184 18.66 -25.07 -40.59
C PRO A 184 18.69 -24.03 -41.73
N GLU A 185 19.90 -23.84 -42.26
CA GLU A 185 20.27 -22.86 -43.29
C GLU A 185 19.64 -23.15 -44.66
N PRO A 186 19.50 -22.13 -45.53
CA PRO A 186 19.40 -22.32 -46.98
C PRO A 186 20.79 -22.27 -47.65
N ASP A 187 20.94 -23.12 -48.67
CA ASP A 187 22.16 -23.48 -49.39
C ASP A 187 22.55 -22.47 -50.51
N VAL A 188 23.65 -22.75 -51.24
CA VAL A 188 24.14 -22.20 -52.54
C VAL A 188 24.62 -20.71 -52.55
N GLN A 189 25.71 -20.29 -53.24
CA GLN A 189 26.46 -20.86 -54.38
C GLN A 189 28.01 -20.75 -54.32
N GLU A 190 28.65 -21.66 -55.05
CA GLU A 190 30.08 -21.86 -55.31
C GLU A 190 30.61 -21.04 -56.50
N GLN A 191 31.84 -20.50 -56.44
CA GLN A 191 32.70 -20.15 -57.60
C GLN A 191 34.17 -19.89 -57.14
N PRO A 192 35.20 -19.93 -58.02
CA PRO A 192 36.43 -20.70 -57.73
C PRO A 192 37.70 -19.87 -57.46
N ALA A 193 38.73 -20.55 -56.95
CA ALA A 193 40.02 -19.99 -56.56
C ALA A 193 41.03 -19.78 -57.71
N PRO A 194 41.98 -18.83 -57.59
CA PRO A 194 43.20 -18.76 -58.39
C PRO A 194 44.46 -19.27 -57.63
N VAL A 195 45.47 -19.66 -58.41
CA VAL A 195 46.69 -20.42 -58.04
C VAL A 195 47.87 -19.85 -58.86
N GLN A 196 49.13 -19.74 -58.39
CA GLN A 196 49.83 -20.18 -57.17
C GLN A 196 50.79 -19.06 -56.70
N GLU A 197 51.36 -19.12 -55.49
CA GLU A 197 52.84 -19.13 -55.36
C GLU A 197 53.32 -19.75 -54.05
N GLU A 198 54.39 -20.53 -54.11
CA GLU A 198 54.97 -21.32 -53.02
C GLU A 198 56.29 -20.69 -52.57
N ILE A 199 56.38 -20.26 -51.30
CA ILE A 199 57.65 -19.80 -50.71
C ILE A 199 57.92 -20.59 -49.43
N GLN A 200 59.08 -21.24 -49.40
CA GLN A 200 59.50 -22.22 -48.40
C GLN A 200 59.83 -21.59 -47.03
N PRO A 201 59.68 -22.35 -45.92
CA PRO A 201 60.03 -21.88 -44.58
C PRO A 201 61.55 -21.95 -44.32
N PRO A 202 62.15 -20.97 -43.63
CA PRO A 202 63.45 -21.15 -42.97
C PRO A 202 63.31 -22.04 -41.71
N PRO A 203 64.40 -22.71 -41.28
CA PRO A 203 64.33 -23.90 -40.44
C PRO A 203 64.19 -23.63 -38.93
N ALA A 204 63.93 -24.71 -38.20
CA ALA A 204 63.98 -24.74 -36.74
C ALA A 204 65.43 -24.73 -36.23
N ASP A 205 65.68 -23.90 -35.21
CA ASP A 205 66.87 -23.99 -34.36
C ASP A 205 66.46 -24.46 -32.95
N GLU A 206 67.38 -25.19 -32.33
CA GLU A 206 67.17 -26.12 -31.20
C GLU A 206 67.78 -25.55 -29.89
N TYR A 207 67.51 -26.22 -28.77
CA TYR A 207 68.06 -25.97 -27.42
C TYR A 207 67.52 -24.75 -26.65
N GLY A 208 67.16 -24.86 -25.37
CA GLY A 208 67.19 -26.05 -24.51
C GLY A 208 66.46 -25.87 -23.17
N GLU A 209 66.36 -26.96 -22.42
CA GLU A 209 65.82 -26.98 -21.05
C GLU A 209 66.63 -26.08 -20.10
N TYR A 210 66.01 -25.58 -19.03
CA TYR A 210 66.41 -25.86 -17.65
C TYR A 210 65.37 -25.32 -16.66
N TYR A 211 65.10 -26.10 -15.61
CA TYR A 211 64.28 -25.71 -14.46
C TYR A 211 65.05 -24.79 -13.51
N TYR A 212 64.39 -23.77 -12.96
CA TYR A 212 64.15 -23.58 -11.50
C TYR A 212 63.31 -22.34 -11.21
#